data_AF-A0A5N5QKY9-F1
#
_entry.id   AF-A0A5N5QKY9-F1
#
_cell.length_a   1.000
_cell.length_b   1.000
_cell.length_c   1.000
_cell.angle_alpha   90.00
_cell.angle_beta   90.00
_cell.angle_gamma   90.00
#
_symmetry.space_group_name_H-M   'P 1'
#
loop_
_entity.id
_entity.type
_entity.pdbx_description
1 polymer ?
#
loop_
_entity_poly.entity_id
_entity_poly.type
_entity_poly.pdbx_seq_one_letter_code
_entity_poly.pdbx_strand_id
1 'polypeptide(L)'
;MSESEGPGSRNNQLPPPSALSQATSKLTHHPKYYYEDGSVIFLVGNTLFKVYALRLAPDEGVTGHEFEPTMKSILDRSNITSDSPGAGVSNPITLPDDVGVEEFVSLLDIVFGKIGEETYMDVLAAARAPSTKCSDFVSRATDAGFLAARFGMDKLDFWVQSQISLVFSLKKSLDGDFWSRATLLKLISYMEYTRTTKYRHNILAYVRCIISISALSYSDPLDNPKRLASTNACVDLYNGQLPELQRTNSALFGFIFAVVLSAGPRSSTWTKRLTREDRTILYAAYADLTRLRDHPGCKIQWLEDSNKIKDVCSKAGCSRIFTNVWGQTFARYRTLDSLVPLHDIYEIIALPEGRQVFAERCKSLGWDCESQCAQKTLAAIDNSIERLYLWLAKRHKYYTTYVLETPRANP
;
A
#
# COMPACT_ATOMS: atom_id res chain seq x y z
N MET A 1 -44.15 52.54 29.96
CA MET A 1 -42.76 52.92 30.31
C MET A 1 -42.08 51.62 30.69
N SER A 2 -41.75 50.76 29.74
CA SER A 2 -40.68 50.89 28.72
C SER A 2 -39.32 50.72 29.38
N GLU A 3 -38.87 49.47 29.49
CA GLU A 3 -37.45 49.10 29.38
C GLU A 3 -37.37 47.62 29.00
N SER A 4 -36.69 47.36 27.89
CA SER A 4 -36.58 46.06 27.22
C SER A 4 -35.18 45.54 27.47
N GLU A 5 -35.04 44.46 28.22
CA GLU A 5 -33.78 43.74 28.41
C GLU A 5 -33.53 42.80 27.22
N GLY A 6 -32.54 43.15 26.40
CA GLY A 6 -32.03 42.28 25.33
C GLY A 6 -31.01 41.25 25.87
N PRO A 7 -31.00 40.01 25.36
CA PRO A 7 -30.05 39.00 25.80
C PRO A 7 -28.64 39.26 25.24
N GLY A 8 -27.68 39.36 26.15
CA GLY A 8 -26.27 39.59 25.87
C GLY A 8 -25.60 38.46 25.09
N SER A 9 -25.07 38.83 23.92
CA SER A 9 -24.20 38.00 23.08
C SER A 9 -22.84 37.79 23.77
N ARG A 10 -22.57 36.55 24.21
CA ARG A 10 -21.24 36.12 24.64
C ARG A 10 -20.43 35.69 23.42
N ASN A 11 -19.64 36.62 22.88
CA ASN A 11 -18.61 36.33 21.90
C ASN A 11 -17.53 35.43 22.52
N ASN A 12 -17.50 34.16 22.12
CA ASN A 12 -16.39 33.25 22.35
C ASN A 12 -15.21 33.67 21.46
N GLN A 13 -14.41 34.64 21.90
CA GLN A 13 -13.10 34.86 21.33
C GLN A 13 -12.19 33.71 21.79
N LEU A 14 -11.91 32.79 20.88
CA LEU A 14 -10.81 31.84 21.02
C LEU A 14 -9.51 32.63 21.26
N PRO A 15 -8.66 32.19 22.20
CA PRO A 15 -7.34 32.79 22.37
C PRO A 15 -6.56 32.68 21.04
N PRO A 16 -5.73 33.68 20.69
CA PRO A 16 -4.89 33.60 19.51
C PRO A 16 -4.04 32.32 19.58
N PRO A 17 -3.77 31.65 18.44
CA PRO A 17 -2.91 30.48 18.43
C PRO A 17 -1.60 30.87 19.09
N SER A 18 -1.34 30.27 20.25
CA SER A 18 -0.09 30.46 20.98
C SER A 18 1.02 30.10 20.02
N ALA A 19 1.87 31.07 19.70
CA ALA A 19 3.08 30.86 18.93
C ALA A 19 3.86 29.74 19.62
N LEU A 20 3.78 28.54 19.06
CA LEU A 20 4.64 27.43 19.39
C LEU A 20 6.06 27.98 19.30
N SER A 21 6.71 28.09 20.46
CA SER A 21 8.14 28.32 20.54
C SER A 21 8.81 27.20 19.75
N GLN A 22 9.14 27.49 18.50
CA GLN A 22 10.08 26.72 17.71
C GLN A 22 11.39 26.81 18.48
N ALA A 23 11.65 25.82 19.33
CA ALA A 23 13.00 25.53 19.77
C ALA A 23 13.83 25.49 18.49
N THR A 24 14.81 26.38 18.37
CA THR A 24 15.74 26.45 17.25
C THR A 24 16.58 25.18 17.27
N SER A 25 16.01 24.09 16.76
CA SER A 25 16.69 22.83 16.59
C SER A 25 17.88 23.08 15.69
N LYS A 26 19.07 22.88 16.26
CA LYS A 26 20.34 23.08 15.56
C LYS A 26 20.34 22.24 14.28
N LEU A 27 20.49 22.91 13.13
CA LEU A 27 20.65 22.23 11.85
C LEU A 27 21.91 21.36 11.87
N THR A 28 21.81 20.15 11.33
CA THR A 28 22.92 19.18 11.28
C THR A 28 23.23 18.80 9.84
N HIS A 29 24.49 18.56 9.51
CA HIS A 29 24.89 18.09 8.18
C HIS A 29 24.82 16.56 8.15
N HIS A 30 24.25 15.99 7.09
CA HIS A 30 24.25 14.54 6.94
C HIS A 30 25.68 14.02 6.73
N PRO A 31 26.18 13.05 7.51
CA PRO A 31 27.59 12.67 7.51
C PRO A 31 28.05 12.05 6.18
N LYS A 32 27.14 11.41 5.43
CA LYS A 32 27.45 10.74 4.14
C LYS A 32 27.14 11.60 2.91
N TYR A 33 26.16 12.50 3.00
CA TYR A 33 25.53 13.17 1.85
C TYR A 33 25.61 14.68 1.98
N TYR A 34 26.78 15.16 2.35
CA TYR A 34 27.11 16.58 2.39
C TYR A 34 28.45 16.79 1.67
N TYR A 35 28.40 16.78 0.34
CA TYR A 35 29.60 16.93 -0.49
C TYR A 35 30.06 18.39 -0.49
N GLU A 36 31.35 18.64 -0.27
CA GLU A 36 31.92 19.98 -0.26
C GLU A 36 31.67 20.73 -1.58
N ASP A 37 31.71 20.00 -2.69
CA ASP A 37 31.49 20.46 -4.07
C ASP A 37 30.06 20.20 -4.58
N GLY A 38 29.12 19.80 -3.72
CA GLY A 38 27.72 19.62 -4.10
C GLY A 38 27.09 20.94 -4.59
N SER A 39 26.20 20.84 -5.58
CA SER A 39 25.62 22.00 -6.25
C SER A 39 24.28 22.47 -5.68
N VAL A 40 23.68 21.71 -4.76
CA VAL A 40 22.38 22.01 -4.16
C VAL A 40 22.31 21.51 -2.73
N ILE A 41 21.62 22.25 -1.86
CA ILE A 41 21.37 21.89 -0.46
C ILE A 41 19.88 21.65 -0.24
N PHE A 42 19.53 20.45 0.24
CA PHE A 42 18.20 20.09 0.71
C PHE A 42 18.14 20.09 2.25
N LEU A 43 17.00 20.45 2.82
CA LEU A 43 16.68 20.31 4.24
C LEU A 43 15.55 19.29 4.38
N VAL A 44 15.80 18.23 5.15
CA VAL A 44 14.83 17.18 5.46
C VAL A 44 14.76 17.06 6.98
N GLY A 45 13.62 17.45 7.56
CA GLY A 45 13.54 17.67 9.01
C GLY A 45 14.58 18.70 9.47
N ASN A 46 15.53 18.28 10.32
CA ASN A 46 16.62 19.13 10.82
C ASN A 46 17.99 18.78 10.21
N THR A 47 18.01 18.05 9.10
CA THR A 47 19.22 17.52 8.48
C THR A 47 19.41 18.11 7.09
N LEU A 48 20.58 18.70 6.86
CA LEU A 48 21.01 19.27 5.59
C LEU A 48 21.76 18.23 4.75
N PHE A 49 21.41 18.17 3.47
CA PHE A 49 22.03 17.31 2.48
C PHE A 49 22.58 18.18 1.35
N LYS A 50 23.88 18.11 1.10
CA LYS A 50 24.53 18.83 0.00
C LYS A 50 24.92 17.83 -1.10
N VAL A 51 24.22 17.88 -2.23
CA VAL A 51 24.31 16.87 -3.31
C VAL A 51 24.46 17.50 -4.70
N TYR A 52 24.71 16.67 -5.72
CA TYR A 52 24.79 17.12 -7.10
C TYR A 52 23.40 17.09 -7.75
N ALA A 53 22.85 18.27 -8.07
CA ALA A 53 21.48 18.43 -8.56
C ALA A 53 21.19 17.60 -9.82
N LEU A 54 22.16 17.49 -10.72
CA LEU A 54 22.04 16.75 -11.98
C LEU A 54 21.72 15.25 -11.79
N ARG A 55 22.06 14.68 -10.63
CA ARG A 55 21.75 13.28 -10.30
C ARG A 55 20.30 13.07 -9.85
N LEU A 56 19.64 14.14 -9.41
CA LEU A 56 18.23 14.15 -9.02
C LEU A 56 17.35 14.81 -10.10
N ALA A 57 17.91 15.09 -11.28
CA ALA A 57 17.17 15.70 -12.37
C ALA A 57 16.02 14.78 -12.83
N PRO A 58 14.84 15.34 -13.15
CA PRO A 58 13.77 14.58 -13.76
C PRO A 58 14.23 13.97 -15.09
N ASP A 59 13.59 12.87 -15.48
CA ASP A 59 13.79 12.31 -16.81
C ASP A 59 13.30 13.28 -17.91
N GLU A 60 13.95 13.23 -19.06
CA GLU A 60 13.62 14.07 -20.20
C GLU A 60 12.15 13.92 -20.61
N GLY A 61 11.44 15.05 -20.76
CA GLY A 61 10.04 15.09 -21.16
C GLY A 61 9.04 14.80 -20.05
N VAL A 62 9.48 14.48 -18.83
CA VAL A 62 8.60 14.26 -17.68
C VAL A 62 8.13 15.60 -17.10
N THR A 63 6.81 15.79 -17.03
CA THR A 63 6.15 16.98 -16.47
C THR A 63 5.05 16.59 -15.47
N GLY A 64 4.55 17.58 -14.73
CA GLY A 64 3.50 17.42 -13.72
C GLY A 64 3.93 16.60 -12.51
N HIS A 65 5.23 16.59 -12.20
CA HIS A 65 5.73 15.96 -10.97
C HIS A 65 5.81 17.01 -9.86
N GLU A 66 5.70 16.58 -8.61
CA GLU A 66 5.51 17.48 -7.48
C GLU A 66 6.65 18.49 -7.30
N PHE A 67 7.90 18.03 -7.48
CA PHE A 67 9.08 18.88 -7.35
C PHE A 67 9.47 19.62 -8.64
N GLU A 68 8.61 19.66 -9.66
CA GLU A 68 8.92 20.31 -10.95
C GLU A 68 9.34 21.78 -10.81
N PRO A 69 8.64 22.64 -10.06
CA PRO A 69 9.04 24.05 -9.92
C PRO A 69 10.43 24.19 -9.29
N THR A 70 10.68 23.38 -8.25
CA THR A 70 11.93 23.36 -7.51
C THR A 70 13.07 22.87 -8.39
N MET A 71 12.89 21.75 -9.09
CA MET A 71 13.92 21.18 -9.96
C MET A 71 14.24 22.07 -11.16
N LYS A 72 13.24 22.73 -11.76
CA LYS A 72 13.49 23.71 -12.84
C LYS A 72 14.36 24.86 -12.36
N SER A 73 14.08 25.42 -11.18
CA SER A 73 14.87 26.52 -10.62
C SER A 73 16.34 26.13 -10.35
N ILE A 74 16.60 24.88 -9.95
CA ILE A 74 17.96 24.41 -9.65
C ILE A 74 18.75 24.11 -10.93
N LEU A 75 18.08 23.54 -11.93
CA LEU A 75 18.73 23.11 -13.16
C LEU A 75 18.96 24.28 -14.13
N ASP A 76 18.15 25.34 -14.05
CA ASP A 76 18.38 26.59 -14.76
C ASP A 76 19.48 27.43 -14.08
N ARG A 77 20.73 27.06 -14.37
CA ARG A 77 21.93 27.72 -13.81
C ARG A 77 22.05 29.20 -14.16
N SER A 78 21.30 29.70 -15.14
CA SER A 78 21.40 31.09 -15.56
C SER A 78 20.90 32.09 -14.52
N ASN A 79 20.14 31.63 -13.52
CA ASN A 79 19.42 32.46 -12.55
C ASN A 79 19.81 32.19 -11.08
N ILE A 80 20.88 31.43 -10.81
CA ILE A 80 21.27 31.09 -9.44
C ILE A 80 22.04 32.27 -8.80
N THR A 81 21.42 32.90 -7.81
CA THR A 81 22.06 33.87 -6.90
C THR A 81 22.38 33.18 -5.55
N SER A 82 23.14 33.84 -4.67
CA SER A 82 23.37 33.35 -3.30
C SER A 82 22.08 33.14 -2.51
N ASP A 83 21.02 33.84 -2.91
CA ASP A 83 19.72 33.84 -2.26
C ASP A 83 18.74 32.88 -2.94
N SER A 84 19.17 32.15 -3.99
CA SER A 84 18.32 31.15 -4.65
C SER A 84 18.10 29.92 -3.75
N PRO A 85 16.91 29.30 -3.78
CA PRO A 85 16.65 28.06 -3.05
C PRO A 85 17.67 26.97 -3.39
N GLY A 86 18.29 26.41 -2.36
CA GLY A 86 19.30 25.35 -2.46
C GLY A 86 20.73 25.85 -2.68
N ALA A 87 20.97 27.16 -2.84
CA ALA A 87 22.30 27.71 -3.08
C ALA A 87 23.20 27.72 -1.83
N GLY A 88 22.62 27.71 -0.62
CA GLY A 88 23.36 27.83 0.63
C GLY A 88 22.60 27.32 1.85
N VAL A 89 23.30 27.20 2.98
CA VAL A 89 22.73 26.74 4.26
C VAL A 89 21.64 27.68 4.77
N SER A 90 21.72 28.98 4.43
CA SER A 90 20.73 29.99 4.80
C SER A 90 19.45 29.90 3.97
N ASN A 91 19.48 29.22 2.82
CA ASN A 91 18.31 29.03 1.96
C ASN A 91 18.31 27.63 1.33
N PRO A 92 18.17 26.55 2.13
CA PRO A 92 18.10 25.20 1.58
C PRO A 92 16.74 24.96 0.91
N ILE A 93 16.64 23.94 0.07
CA ILE A 93 15.35 23.44 -0.40
C ILE A 93 14.76 22.55 0.69
N THR A 94 13.73 23.04 1.35
CA THR A 94 12.99 22.26 2.34
C THR A 94 12.09 21.25 1.64
N LEU A 95 12.33 19.96 1.88
CA LEU A 95 11.39 18.92 1.45
C LEU A 95 10.15 18.94 2.37
N PRO A 96 8.97 18.53 1.86
CA PRO A 96 7.75 18.50 2.66
C PRO A 96 7.89 17.59 3.89
N ASP A 97 7.10 17.88 4.93
CA ASP A 97 7.18 17.19 6.24
C ASP A 97 6.87 15.68 6.17
N ASP A 98 6.24 15.22 5.08
CA ASP A 98 5.97 13.82 4.82
C ASP A 98 7.18 13.05 4.27
N VAL A 99 8.31 13.74 4.00
CA VAL A 99 9.59 13.13 3.61
C VAL A 99 10.52 13.04 4.81
N GLY A 100 10.79 11.81 5.25
CA GLY A 100 11.76 11.51 6.30
C GLY A 100 13.22 11.53 5.81
N VAL A 101 14.14 11.75 6.75
CA VAL A 101 15.60 11.66 6.51
C VAL A 101 15.99 10.31 5.89
N GLU A 102 15.51 9.20 6.47
CA GLU A 102 15.80 7.85 5.99
C GLU A 102 15.26 7.56 4.58
N GLU A 103 14.15 8.21 4.21
CA GLU A 103 13.56 8.05 2.88
C GLU A 103 14.42 8.74 1.83
N PHE A 104 14.85 9.96 2.13
CA PHE A 104 15.77 10.69 1.28
C PHE A 104 17.13 9.99 1.18
N VAL A 105 17.64 9.45 2.29
CA VAL A 105 18.85 8.61 2.31
C VAL A 105 18.68 7.39 1.41
N SER A 106 17.54 6.70 1.45
CA SER A 106 17.27 5.54 0.60
C SER A 106 17.29 5.89 -0.90
N LEU A 107 16.75 7.06 -1.29
CA LEU A 107 16.88 7.57 -2.66
C LEU A 107 18.36 7.80 -3.01
N LEU A 108 19.10 8.51 -2.15
CA LEU A 108 20.49 8.86 -2.40
C LEU A 108 21.42 7.62 -2.45
N ASP A 109 21.15 6.60 -1.65
CA ASP A 109 21.87 5.31 -1.70
C ASP A 109 21.75 4.65 -3.08
N ILE A 110 20.58 4.76 -3.74
CA ILE A 110 20.36 4.16 -5.05
C ILE A 110 20.92 5.05 -6.17
N VAL A 111 20.75 6.38 -6.06
CA VAL A 111 21.17 7.34 -7.08
C VAL A 111 22.69 7.54 -7.11
N PHE A 112 23.32 7.58 -5.94
CA PHE A 112 24.77 7.81 -5.78
C PHE A 112 25.56 6.54 -5.50
N GLY A 113 24.88 5.42 -5.26
CA GLY A 113 25.52 4.15 -4.95
C GLY A 113 26.53 3.72 -6.02
N LYS A 114 27.72 3.36 -5.56
CA LYS A 114 28.80 2.88 -6.44
C LYS A 114 28.92 1.36 -6.35
N ILE A 115 29.31 0.74 -7.46
CA ILE A 115 29.71 -0.67 -7.46
C ILE A 115 30.88 -0.83 -6.48
N GLY A 116 30.73 -1.75 -5.52
CA GLY A 116 31.71 -1.99 -4.45
C GLY A 116 31.36 -1.33 -3.10
N GLU A 117 30.42 -0.40 -3.05
CA GLU A 117 29.88 0.08 -1.77
C GLU A 117 28.93 -0.96 -1.18
N GLU A 118 29.15 -1.32 0.09
CA GLU A 118 28.39 -2.38 0.77
C GLU A 118 26.88 -2.11 0.73
N THR A 119 26.44 -0.88 1.03
CA THR A 119 25.02 -0.53 1.06
C THR A 119 24.34 -0.67 -0.32
N TYR A 120 25.04 -0.32 -1.39
CA TYR A 120 24.54 -0.45 -2.76
C TYR A 120 24.55 -1.91 -3.23
N MET A 121 25.64 -2.64 -2.94
CA MET A 121 25.75 -4.06 -3.26
C MET A 121 24.71 -4.89 -2.51
N ASP A 122 24.38 -4.54 -1.27
CA ASP A 122 23.31 -5.16 -0.49
C ASP A 122 21.94 -4.99 -1.15
N VAL A 123 21.65 -3.80 -1.70
CA VAL A 123 20.42 -3.54 -2.45
C VAL A 123 20.36 -4.44 -3.69
N LEU A 124 21.45 -4.55 -4.45
CA LEU A 124 21.50 -5.43 -5.63
C LEU A 124 21.44 -6.93 -5.27
N ALA A 125 22.09 -7.34 -4.19
CA ALA A 125 22.09 -8.72 -3.72
C ALA A 125 20.72 -9.15 -3.22
N ALA A 126 20.06 -8.29 -2.43
CA ALA A 126 18.71 -8.55 -1.91
C ALA A 126 17.67 -8.74 -3.03
N ALA A 127 17.82 -8.02 -4.15
CA ALA A 127 16.95 -8.18 -5.31
C ALA A 127 17.07 -9.55 -5.99
N ARG A 128 18.27 -10.17 -5.96
CA ARG A 128 18.58 -11.42 -6.68
C ARG A 128 18.47 -12.67 -5.82
N ALA A 129 18.74 -12.54 -4.53
CA ALA A 129 18.65 -13.62 -3.57
C ALA A 129 17.89 -13.12 -2.33
N PRO A 130 16.55 -13.06 -2.39
CA PRO A 130 15.74 -12.59 -1.26
C PRO A 130 16.04 -13.43 -0.03
N SER A 131 16.74 -12.84 0.93
CA SER A 131 17.05 -13.45 2.22
C SER A 131 15.93 -13.15 3.24
N THR A 132 16.21 -13.35 4.53
CA THR A 132 15.35 -12.95 5.65
C THR A 132 15.14 -11.42 5.76
N LYS A 133 15.87 -10.60 4.99
CA LYS A 133 15.78 -9.12 5.00
C LYS A 133 14.97 -8.55 3.82
N CYS A 134 14.04 -9.34 3.27
CA CYS A 134 13.22 -8.92 2.13
C CYS A 134 12.36 -7.68 2.45
N SER A 135 11.79 -7.60 3.67
CA SER A 135 11.00 -6.44 4.11
C SER A 135 11.80 -5.15 4.10
N ASP A 136 13.07 -5.20 4.55
CA ASP A 136 13.93 -4.02 4.67
C ASP A 136 14.35 -3.50 3.29
N PHE A 137 14.67 -4.43 2.37
CA PHE A 137 14.91 -4.07 0.98
C PHE A 137 13.66 -3.42 0.36
N VAL A 138 12.50 -4.07 0.48
CA VAL A 138 11.26 -3.53 -0.10
C VAL A 138 10.92 -2.18 0.50
N SER A 139 11.14 -1.97 1.80
CA SER A 139 10.96 -0.66 2.45
C SER A 139 11.86 0.41 1.83
N ARG A 140 13.18 0.18 1.76
CA ARG A 140 14.12 1.15 1.17
C ARG A 140 13.86 1.41 -0.31
N ALA A 141 13.57 0.37 -1.07
CA ALA A 141 13.21 0.48 -2.47
C ALA A 141 11.93 1.31 -2.65
N THR A 142 10.91 1.06 -1.82
CA THR A 142 9.66 1.82 -1.79
C THR A 142 9.91 3.30 -1.51
N ASP A 143 10.74 3.62 -0.51
CA ASP A 143 11.09 4.99 -0.15
C ASP A 143 11.76 5.73 -1.32
N ALA A 144 12.72 5.06 -1.97
CA ALA A 144 13.38 5.60 -3.15
C ALA A 144 12.43 5.76 -4.35
N GLY A 145 11.55 4.79 -4.60
CA GLY A 145 10.57 4.85 -5.69
C GLY A 145 9.53 5.95 -5.49
N PHE A 146 9.05 6.12 -4.24
CA PHE A 146 8.13 7.18 -3.86
C PHE A 146 8.72 8.56 -4.16
N LEU A 147 9.96 8.80 -3.73
CA LEU A 147 10.63 10.06 -4.03
C LEU A 147 10.97 10.20 -5.52
N ALA A 148 11.44 9.14 -6.18
CA ALA A 148 11.70 9.16 -7.61
C ALA A 148 10.49 9.63 -8.43
N ALA A 149 9.28 9.17 -8.09
CA ALA A 149 8.04 9.63 -8.71
C ALA A 149 7.78 11.13 -8.49
N ARG A 150 8.05 11.67 -7.29
CA ARG A 150 7.89 13.10 -6.96
C ARG A 150 8.95 13.99 -7.63
N PHE A 151 10.15 13.46 -7.83
CA PHE A 151 11.25 14.11 -8.57
C PHE A 151 11.12 13.98 -10.10
N GLY A 152 10.16 13.21 -10.62
CA GLY A 152 9.99 12.99 -12.06
C GLY A 152 11.04 12.06 -12.67
N MET A 153 11.62 11.16 -11.87
CA MET A 153 12.62 10.17 -12.27
C MET A 153 11.94 8.84 -12.68
N ASP A 154 11.10 8.88 -13.71
CA ASP A 154 10.26 7.75 -14.14
C ASP A 154 11.06 6.46 -14.44
N LYS A 155 12.30 6.56 -14.92
CA LYS A 155 13.17 5.38 -15.14
C LYS A 155 13.60 4.73 -13.84
N LEU A 156 13.87 5.53 -12.80
CA LEU A 156 14.22 5.03 -11.48
C LEU A 156 12.99 4.42 -10.79
N ASP A 157 11.84 5.08 -10.86
CA ASP A 157 10.55 4.55 -10.38
C ASP A 157 10.24 3.19 -11.04
N PHE A 158 10.37 3.10 -12.37
CA PHE A 158 10.25 1.86 -13.11
C PHE A 158 11.22 0.78 -12.62
N TRP A 159 12.50 1.13 -12.43
CA TRP A 159 13.51 0.20 -11.96
C TRP A 159 13.16 -0.31 -10.57
N VAL A 160 12.79 0.56 -9.63
CA VAL A 160 12.37 0.20 -8.26
C VAL A 160 11.22 -0.80 -8.30
N GLN A 161 10.17 -0.51 -9.07
CA GLN A 161 9.04 -1.41 -9.23
C GLN A 161 9.45 -2.78 -9.76
N SER A 162 10.34 -2.81 -10.76
CA SER A 162 10.84 -4.06 -11.32
C SER A 162 11.60 -4.89 -10.28
N GLN A 163 12.36 -4.25 -9.39
CA GLN A 163 13.10 -4.94 -8.34
C GLN A 163 12.17 -5.46 -7.24
N ILE A 164 11.19 -4.67 -6.80
CA ILE A 164 10.18 -5.12 -5.83
C ILE A 164 9.40 -6.31 -6.38
N SER A 165 8.95 -6.23 -7.65
CA SER A 165 8.28 -7.34 -8.32
C SER A 165 9.18 -8.58 -8.45
N LEU A 166 10.47 -8.40 -8.73
CA LEU A 166 11.43 -9.49 -8.83
C LEU A 166 11.58 -10.20 -7.48
N VAL A 167 11.81 -9.45 -6.41
CA VAL A 167 11.94 -9.98 -5.04
C VAL A 167 10.74 -10.84 -4.67
N PHE A 168 9.52 -10.33 -4.89
CA PHE A 168 8.32 -11.11 -4.63
C PHE A 168 8.19 -12.36 -5.52
N SER A 169 8.64 -12.28 -6.77
CA SER A 169 8.56 -13.42 -7.70
C SER A 169 9.56 -14.54 -7.40
N LEU A 170 10.70 -14.21 -6.78
CA LEU A 170 11.77 -15.15 -6.41
C LEU A 170 11.52 -15.77 -5.04
N LYS A 171 10.78 -15.09 -4.18
CA LYS A 171 10.47 -15.55 -2.83
C LYS A 171 9.44 -16.69 -2.88
N LYS A 172 9.88 -17.90 -2.54
CA LYS A 172 9.04 -19.12 -2.52
C LYS A 172 7.97 -19.12 -1.43
N SER A 173 8.22 -18.38 -0.35
CA SER A 173 7.25 -18.22 0.74
C SER A 173 7.44 -16.86 1.35
N LEU A 174 6.34 -16.12 1.48
CA LEU A 174 6.28 -14.87 2.23
C LEU A 174 6.16 -15.13 3.74
N ASP A 175 5.96 -16.38 4.14
CA ASP A 175 5.94 -16.79 5.54
C ASP A 175 7.37 -16.70 6.12
N GLY A 176 7.49 -16.08 7.29
CA GLY A 176 8.77 -15.85 7.96
C GLY A 176 9.20 -14.38 8.04
N ASP A 177 8.89 -13.55 7.05
CA ASP A 177 9.21 -12.12 7.12
C ASP A 177 8.36 -11.40 8.17
N PHE A 178 8.94 -10.35 8.76
CA PHE A 178 8.19 -9.40 9.58
C PHE A 178 7.84 -8.18 8.73
N TRP A 179 6.63 -8.19 8.17
CA TRP A 179 6.08 -7.03 7.46
C TRP A 179 5.52 -6.06 8.48
N SER A 180 6.34 -5.08 8.86
CA SER A 180 5.90 -4.04 9.79
C SER A 180 4.72 -3.27 9.20
N ARG A 181 3.88 -2.74 10.09
CA ARG A 181 2.80 -1.82 9.71
C ARG A 181 3.32 -0.68 8.83
N ALA A 182 4.45 -0.07 9.21
CA ALA A 182 5.03 1.06 8.49
C ALA A 182 5.42 0.68 7.05
N THR A 183 6.05 -0.48 6.87
CA THR A 183 6.46 -0.98 5.55
C THR A 183 5.25 -1.22 4.64
N LEU A 184 4.17 -1.82 5.17
CA LEU A 184 2.95 -2.05 4.39
C LEU A 184 2.28 -0.73 3.98
N LEU A 185 2.18 0.23 4.90
CA LEU A 185 1.63 1.55 4.60
C LEU A 185 2.45 2.27 3.53
N LYS A 186 3.78 2.29 3.66
CA LYS A 186 4.69 2.87 2.66
C LYS A 186 4.51 2.24 1.28
N LEU A 187 4.46 0.91 1.20
CA LEU A 187 4.31 0.20 -0.06
C LEU A 187 2.97 0.49 -0.72
N ILE A 188 1.88 0.55 0.06
CA ILE A 188 0.56 0.93 -0.45
C ILE A 188 0.56 2.38 -0.94
N SER A 189 1.06 3.32 -0.14
CA SER A 189 1.16 4.73 -0.53
C SER A 189 1.97 4.88 -1.82
N TYR A 190 3.14 4.24 -1.91
CA TYR A 190 3.95 4.27 -3.12
C TYR A 190 3.19 3.75 -4.34
N MET A 191 2.45 2.64 -4.22
CA MET A 191 1.64 2.13 -5.32
C MET A 191 0.51 3.08 -5.74
N GLU A 192 0.04 3.95 -4.85
CA GLU A 192 -0.94 4.97 -5.20
C GLU A 192 -0.32 6.19 -5.88
N TYR A 193 0.91 6.56 -5.50
CA TYR A 193 1.62 7.75 -6.00
C TYR A 193 2.47 7.52 -7.24
N THR A 194 2.92 6.30 -7.49
CA THR A 194 3.82 5.99 -8.60
C THR A 194 3.24 6.38 -9.96
N ARG A 195 4.09 6.93 -10.83
CA ARG A 195 3.74 7.34 -12.19
C ARG A 195 3.76 6.15 -13.15
N THR A 196 4.55 5.12 -12.83
CA THR A 196 4.58 3.90 -13.63
C THR A 196 3.55 2.87 -13.16
N THR A 197 2.85 2.24 -14.10
CA THR A 197 1.78 1.27 -13.78
C THR A 197 2.15 -0.18 -14.11
N LYS A 198 3.29 -0.42 -14.76
CA LYS A 198 3.66 -1.72 -15.34
C LYS A 198 3.67 -2.85 -14.31
N TYR A 199 4.15 -2.59 -13.09
CA TYR A 199 4.22 -3.61 -12.04
C TYR A 199 3.24 -3.35 -10.90
N ARG A 200 2.53 -2.20 -10.88
CA ARG A 200 1.60 -1.80 -9.83
C ARG A 200 0.62 -2.92 -9.46
N HIS A 201 -0.02 -3.53 -10.45
CA HIS A 201 -0.96 -4.63 -10.23
C HIS A 201 -0.33 -5.85 -9.54
N ASN A 202 0.85 -6.27 -10.01
CA ASN A 202 1.56 -7.41 -9.41
C ASN A 202 1.98 -7.11 -7.98
N ILE A 203 2.51 -5.92 -7.71
CA ILE A 203 2.92 -5.50 -6.36
C ILE A 203 1.70 -5.46 -5.44
N LEU A 204 0.57 -4.91 -5.87
CA LEU A 204 -0.67 -4.91 -5.09
C LEU A 204 -1.19 -6.33 -4.83
N ALA A 205 -1.05 -7.26 -5.77
CA ALA A 205 -1.39 -8.67 -5.54
C ALA A 205 -0.52 -9.28 -4.42
N TYR A 206 0.77 -8.98 -4.38
CA TYR A 206 1.66 -9.41 -3.29
C TYR A 206 1.34 -8.73 -1.96
N VAL A 207 1.02 -7.43 -1.95
CA VAL A 207 0.56 -6.73 -0.73
C VAL A 207 -0.66 -7.43 -0.14
N ARG A 208 -1.64 -7.76 -0.98
CA ARG A 208 -2.83 -8.51 -0.54
C ARG A 208 -2.41 -9.87 0.03
N CYS A 209 -1.55 -10.61 -0.65
CA CYS A 209 -1.02 -11.90 -0.18
C CYS A 209 -0.33 -11.81 1.19
N ILE A 210 0.54 -10.80 1.40
CA ILE A 210 1.23 -10.57 2.68
C ILE A 210 0.21 -10.32 3.81
N ILE A 211 -0.78 -9.47 3.55
CA ILE A 211 -1.84 -9.16 4.51
C ILE A 211 -2.67 -10.42 4.80
N SER A 212 -3.03 -11.20 3.77
CA SER A 212 -3.77 -12.45 3.90
C SER A 212 -3.06 -13.45 4.81
N ILE A 213 -1.80 -13.76 4.51
CA ILE A 213 -0.99 -14.72 5.30
C ILE A 213 -0.90 -14.26 6.76
N SER A 214 -0.67 -12.97 6.98
CA SER A 214 -0.54 -12.41 8.32
C SER A 214 -1.88 -12.41 9.08
N ALA A 215 -3.00 -12.12 8.40
CA ALA A 215 -4.33 -12.13 9.00
C ALA A 215 -4.80 -13.55 9.35
N LEU A 216 -4.38 -14.55 8.58
CA LEU A 216 -4.78 -15.96 8.69
C LEU A 216 -3.79 -16.83 9.48
N SER A 217 -2.75 -16.27 10.08
CA SER A 217 -1.83 -17.03 10.94
C SER A 217 -2.54 -17.44 12.24
N TYR A 218 -3.17 -18.63 12.21
CA TYR A 218 -4.16 -19.13 13.19
C TYR A 218 -3.58 -19.87 14.40
N SER A 219 -2.26 -20.10 14.45
CA SER A 219 -1.69 -21.08 15.38
C SER A 219 -1.78 -20.72 16.87
N ASP A 220 -2.06 -19.46 17.23
CA ASP A 220 -2.30 -19.10 18.64
C ASP A 220 -3.25 -17.88 18.75
N PRO A 221 -4.45 -18.03 19.36
CA PRO A 221 -5.47 -16.99 19.39
C PRO A 221 -5.13 -15.76 20.25
N LEU A 222 -4.07 -15.79 21.05
CA LEU A 222 -3.86 -14.77 22.08
C LEU A 222 -2.67 -13.82 21.86
N ASP A 223 -1.60 -14.19 21.14
CA ASP A 223 -0.39 -13.35 21.10
C ASP A 223 0.49 -13.52 19.84
N ASN A 224 -0.06 -13.66 18.64
CA ASN A 224 0.79 -13.58 17.43
C ASN A 224 1.06 -12.11 17.06
N PRO A 225 2.27 -11.55 17.31
CA PRO A 225 2.58 -10.16 17.01
C PRO A 225 2.49 -9.84 15.52
N LYS A 226 2.69 -10.83 14.62
CA LYS A 226 2.58 -10.63 13.17
C LYS A 226 1.13 -10.37 12.75
N ARG A 227 0.20 -11.17 13.27
CA ARG A 227 -1.24 -10.98 13.02
C ARG A 227 -1.69 -9.60 13.52
N LEU A 228 -1.28 -9.26 14.74
CA LEU A 228 -1.60 -7.96 15.32
C LEU A 228 -1.04 -6.80 14.48
N ALA A 229 0.19 -6.90 13.98
CA ALA A 229 0.81 -5.87 13.14
C ALA A 229 0.05 -5.64 11.82
N SER A 230 -0.32 -6.69 11.10
CA SER A 230 -1.02 -6.58 9.82
C SER A 230 -2.48 -6.17 9.98
N THR A 231 -3.20 -6.76 10.94
CA THR A 231 -4.56 -6.30 11.28
C THR A 231 -4.52 -4.84 11.71
N ASN A 232 -3.49 -4.42 12.45
CA ASN A 232 -3.33 -3.02 12.82
C ASN A 232 -3.12 -2.13 11.62
N ALA A 233 -2.25 -2.49 10.68
CA ALA A 233 -2.07 -1.75 9.43
C ALA A 233 -3.39 -1.61 8.65
N CYS A 234 -4.19 -2.69 8.56
CA CYS A 234 -5.50 -2.66 7.92
C CYS A 234 -6.49 -1.72 8.65
N VAL A 235 -6.49 -1.71 9.98
CA VAL A 235 -7.35 -0.79 10.77
C VAL A 235 -6.94 0.66 10.55
N ASP A 236 -5.66 0.93 10.48
CA ASP A 236 -5.15 2.27 10.23
C ASP A 236 -5.52 2.77 8.82
N LEU A 237 -5.42 1.90 7.81
CA LEU A 237 -5.90 2.17 6.46
C LEU A 237 -7.43 2.36 6.43
N TYR A 238 -8.17 1.54 7.17
CA TYR A 238 -9.62 1.60 7.27
C TYR A 238 -10.11 2.89 7.93
N ASN A 239 -9.45 3.33 9.01
CA ASN A 239 -9.76 4.56 9.75
C ASN A 239 -9.36 5.85 9.00
N GLY A 240 -8.91 5.74 7.74
CA GLY A 240 -8.64 6.90 6.90
C GLY A 240 -7.25 7.51 7.10
N GLN A 241 -6.22 6.74 7.49
CA GLN A 241 -4.83 7.20 7.29
C GLN A 241 -4.52 7.46 5.81
N LEU A 242 -5.30 6.84 4.90
CA LEU A 242 -5.31 7.17 3.48
C LEU A 242 -6.77 7.39 3.04
N PRO A 243 -7.36 8.59 3.26
CA PRO A 243 -8.74 8.88 2.84
C PRO A 243 -8.93 8.71 1.33
N GLU A 244 -7.84 8.92 0.58
CA GLU A 244 -7.78 8.70 -0.86
C GLU A 244 -7.92 7.24 -1.25
N LEU A 245 -7.54 6.27 -0.39
CA LEU A 245 -7.51 4.85 -0.76
C LEU A 245 -8.88 4.34 -1.23
N GLN A 246 -9.97 4.80 -0.61
CA GLN A 246 -11.31 4.43 -1.04
C GLN A 246 -11.63 4.95 -2.46
N ARG A 247 -11.08 6.13 -2.83
CA ARG A 247 -11.27 6.76 -4.14
C ARG A 247 -10.31 6.23 -5.20
N THR A 248 -9.04 6.09 -4.87
CA THR A 248 -7.98 5.75 -5.81
C THR A 248 -7.83 4.25 -6.02
N ASN A 249 -8.13 3.44 -5.00
CA ASN A 249 -8.00 1.98 -5.05
C ASN A 249 -9.09 1.27 -4.24
N SER A 250 -10.34 1.44 -4.69
CA SER A 250 -11.51 0.86 -4.02
C SER A 250 -11.40 -0.66 -3.84
N ALA A 251 -10.71 -1.38 -4.73
CA ALA A 251 -10.52 -2.83 -4.58
C ALA A 251 -9.61 -3.17 -3.40
N LEU A 252 -8.49 -2.47 -3.21
CA LEU A 252 -7.65 -2.66 -2.03
C LEU A 252 -8.41 -2.27 -0.75
N PHE A 253 -9.18 -1.19 -0.78
CA PHE A 253 -10.03 -0.82 0.35
C PHE A 253 -11.05 -1.92 0.69
N GLY A 254 -11.73 -2.50 -0.30
CA GLY A 254 -12.69 -3.59 -0.06
C GLY A 254 -12.05 -4.86 0.52
N PHE A 255 -10.81 -5.16 0.14
CA PHE A 255 -10.02 -6.21 0.78
C PHE A 255 -9.67 -5.88 2.24
N ILE A 256 -9.23 -4.65 2.52
CA ILE A 256 -8.95 -4.18 3.89
C ILE A 256 -10.20 -4.24 4.76
N PHE A 257 -11.35 -3.81 4.23
CA PHE A 257 -12.64 -3.94 4.88
C PHE A 257 -12.95 -5.40 5.24
N ALA A 258 -12.73 -6.34 4.32
CA ALA A 258 -12.89 -7.77 4.60
C ALA A 258 -11.98 -8.22 5.75
N VAL A 259 -10.70 -7.83 5.74
CA VAL A 259 -9.73 -8.16 6.80
C VAL A 259 -10.18 -7.63 8.16
N VAL A 260 -10.59 -6.36 8.24
CA VAL A 260 -11.10 -5.76 9.48
C VAL A 260 -12.39 -6.44 9.94
N LEU A 261 -13.30 -6.74 9.02
CA LEU A 261 -14.54 -7.46 9.31
C LEU A 261 -14.28 -8.87 9.86
N SER A 262 -13.31 -9.59 9.30
CA SER A 262 -12.97 -10.95 9.74
C SER A 262 -12.48 -11.02 11.18
N ALA A 263 -11.85 -9.96 11.70
CA ALA A 263 -11.41 -9.91 13.10
C ALA A 263 -12.58 -10.14 14.07
N GLY A 264 -13.79 -9.74 13.68
CA GLY A 264 -15.02 -9.98 14.41
C GLY A 264 -15.18 -9.16 15.69
N PRO A 265 -16.41 -9.13 16.25
CA PRO A 265 -16.78 -8.21 17.32
C PRO A 265 -16.10 -8.44 18.65
N ARG A 266 -15.57 -9.65 18.88
CA ARG A 266 -14.85 -10.00 20.11
C ARG A 266 -13.37 -9.63 20.07
N SER A 267 -12.85 -9.17 18.94
CA SER A 267 -11.44 -8.81 18.80
C SER A 267 -11.07 -7.54 19.58
N SER A 268 -9.83 -7.47 20.05
CA SER A 268 -9.23 -6.25 20.58
C SER A 268 -9.20 -5.13 19.54
N THR A 269 -9.07 -5.49 18.26
CA THR A 269 -9.19 -4.58 17.12
C THR A 269 -10.50 -3.82 17.13
N TRP A 270 -11.64 -4.51 17.17
CA TRP A 270 -12.94 -3.84 17.18
C TRP A 270 -13.18 -3.06 18.47
N THR A 271 -12.84 -3.66 19.61
CA THR A 271 -13.17 -3.08 20.92
C THR A 271 -12.30 -1.87 21.29
N LYS A 272 -11.04 -1.82 20.86
CA LYS A 272 -10.08 -0.78 21.28
C LYS A 272 -9.69 0.23 20.20
N ARG A 273 -9.78 -0.11 18.91
CA ARG A 273 -9.21 0.72 17.83
C ARG A 273 -10.22 1.30 16.85
N LEU A 274 -11.45 0.82 16.86
CA LEU A 274 -12.51 1.29 15.97
C LEU A 274 -13.44 2.25 16.70
N THR A 275 -13.94 3.26 15.98
CA THR A 275 -14.93 4.19 16.53
C THR A 275 -16.26 3.48 16.80
N ARG A 276 -17.23 4.19 17.39
CA ARG A 276 -18.58 3.63 17.56
C ARG A 276 -19.27 3.47 16.20
N GLU A 277 -19.08 4.43 15.32
CA GLU A 277 -19.60 4.47 13.96
C GLU A 277 -19.06 3.29 13.15
N ASP A 278 -17.75 3.08 13.16
CA ASP A 278 -17.08 1.95 12.48
C ASP A 278 -17.63 0.60 12.93
N ARG A 279 -17.77 0.41 14.24
CA ARG A 279 -18.33 -0.83 14.79
C ARG A 279 -19.77 -1.05 14.33
N THR A 280 -20.58 0.01 14.26
CA THR A 280 -21.97 -0.08 13.81
C THR A 280 -22.04 -0.53 12.34
N ILE A 281 -21.19 0.05 11.48
CA ILE A 281 -21.02 -0.36 10.08
C ILE A 281 -20.62 -1.84 9.99
N LEU A 282 -19.64 -2.27 10.77
CA LEU A 282 -19.15 -3.65 10.76
C LEU A 282 -20.16 -4.65 11.33
N TYR A 283 -21.01 -4.27 12.30
CA TYR A 283 -22.11 -5.11 12.78
C TYR A 283 -23.18 -5.31 11.70
N ALA A 284 -23.53 -4.26 10.96
CA ALA A 284 -24.44 -4.37 9.83
C ALA A 284 -23.87 -5.31 8.76
N ALA A 285 -22.59 -5.14 8.41
CA ALA A 285 -21.88 -6.01 7.49
C ALA A 285 -21.79 -7.47 7.98
N TYR A 286 -21.51 -7.68 9.26
CA TYR A 286 -21.44 -9.00 9.88
C TYR A 286 -22.76 -9.77 9.76
N ALA A 287 -23.89 -9.08 9.97
CA ALA A 287 -25.22 -9.68 9.84
C ALA A 287 -25.56 -10.00 8.37
N ASP A 288 -25.27 -9.08 7.44
CA ASP A 288 -25.63 -9.22 6.02
C ASP A 288 -24.70 -10.19 5.25
N LEU A 289 -23.40 -10.21 5.57
CA LEU A 289 -22.38 -10.97 4.83
C LEU A 289 -22.07 -12.36 5.43
N THR A 290 -23.03 -12.97 6.12
CA THR A 290 -22.82 -14.32 6.71
C THR A 290 -22.66 -15.40 5.65
N ARG A 291 -23.47 -15.38 4.58
CA ARG A 291 -23.37 -16.29 3.43
C ARG A 291 -23.13 -15.51 2.15
N LEU A 292 -21.92 -15.56 1.61
CA LEU A 292 -21.59 -14.75 0.42
C LEU A 292 -22.29 -15.24 -0.85
N ARG A 293 -22.65 -16.53 -0.91
CA ARG A 293 -23.40 -17.12 -2.02
C ARG A 293 -24.77 -16.51 -2.26
N ASP A 294 -25.44 -16.05 -1.20
CA ASP A 294 -26.76 -15.41 -1.28
C ASP A 294 -26.70 -14.00 -1.88
N HIS A 295 -25.49 -13.48 -2.14
CA HIS A 295 -25.28 -12.16 -2.71
C HIS A 295 -24.95 -12.25 -4.22
N PRO A 296 -25.94 -12.09 -5.12
CA PRO A 296 -25.71 -12.25 -6.57
C PRO A 296 -24.68 -11.25 -7.13
N GLY A 297 -24.53 -10.09 -6.49
CA GLY A 297 -23.54 -9.08 -6.85
C GLY A 297 -22.08 -9.47 -6.57
N CYS A 298 -21.86 -10.46 -5.70
CA CYS A 298 -20.54 -10.95 -5.29
C CYS A 298 -19.80 -11.66 -6.44
N LYS A 299 -20.55 -12.19 -7.42
CA LYS A 299 -20.03 -12.86 -8.64
C LYS A 299 -19.00 -13.97 -8.36
N ILE A 300 -19.15 -14.71 -7.25
CA ILE A 300 -18.22 -15.77 -6.83
C ILE A 300 -18.33 -17.06 -7.63
N GLN A 301 -19.21 -17.15 -8.63
CA GLN A 301 -19.48 -18.40 -9.35
C GLN A 301 -18.26 -18.92 -10.14
N TRP A 302 -17.19 -18.13 -10.28
CA TRP A 302 -15.92 -18.57 -10.86
C TRP A 302 -15.14 -19.53 -9.93
N LEU A 303 -15.41 -19.49 -8.62
CA LEU A 303 -14.86 -20.45 -7.64
C LEU A 303 -15.59 -21.79 -7.72
N GLU A 304 -16.92 -21.75 -7.91
CA GLU A 304 -17.77 -22.93 -8.10
C GLU A 304 -17.49 -23.61 -9.46
N ASP A 305 -17.47 -22.82 -10.53
CA ASP A 305 -17.28 -23.28 -11.90
C ASP A 305 -15.99 -22.72 -12.49
N SER A 306 -14.92 -23.51 -12.36
CA SER A 306 -13.62 -23.19 -12.93
C SER A 306 -13.64 -22.98 -14.45
N ASN A 307 -14.67 -23.45 -15.17
CA ASN A 307 -14.76 -23.26 -16.62
C ASN A 307 -14.87 -21.77 -16.99
N LYS A 308 -15.47 -20.95 -16.12
CA LYS A 308 -15.54 -19.49 -16.28
C LYS A 308 -14.17 -18.80 -16.31
N ILE A 309 -13.14 -19.48 -15.81
CA ILE A 309 -11.73 -19.05 -15.89
C ILE A 309 -10.96 -19.86 -16.95
N LYS A 310 -11.36 -21.12 -17.18
CA LYS A 310 -10.71 -22.08 -18.08
C LYS A 310 -10.80 -21.71 -19.55
N ASP A 311 -11.82 -20.96 -19.97
CA ASP A 311 -12.06 -20.54 -21.37
C ASP A 311 -10.89 -19.79 -22.02
N VAL A 312 -9.87 -19.49 -21.23
CA VAL A 312 -8.60 -18.91 -21.64
C VAL A 312 -7.68 -19.90 -22.40
N CYS A 313 -7.90 -21.23 -22.34
CA CYS A 313 -7.00 -22.20 -22.96
C CYS A 313 -7.67 -23.39 -23.69
N SER A 314 -7.53 -23.43 -25.02
CA SER A 314 -8.09 -24.47 -25.89
C SER A 314 -7.17 -25.68 -26.16
N LYS A 315 -5.91 -25.67 -25.71
CA LYS A 315 -4.96 -26.77 -25.93
C LYS A 315 -5.27 -27.96 -24.99
N ALA A 316 -5.43 -29.16 -25.56
CA ALA A 316 -5.87 -30.38 -24.86
C ALA A 316 -5.04 -30.75 -23.61
N GLY A 317 -3.73 -30.45 -23.58
CA GLY A 317 -2.86 -30.70 -22.43
C GLY A 317 -3.01 -29.70 -21.27
N CYS A 318 -3.34 -28.45 -21.57
CA CYS A 318 -3.45 -27.39 -20.57
C CYS A 318 -4.68 -27.55 -19.68
N SER A 319 -5.77 -28.09 -20.24
CA SER A 319 -7.00 -28.38 -19.50
C SER A 319 -6.76 -29.29 -18.28
N ARG A 320 -5.93 -30.33 -18.45
CA ARG A 320 -5.59 -31.28 -17.37
C ARG A 320 -4.73 -30.61 -16.29
N ILE A 321 -3.70 -29.86 -16.70
CA ILE A 321 -2.82 -29.13 -15.77
C ILE A 321 -3.63 -28.10 -14.99
N PHE A 322 -4.45 -27.29 -15.67
CA PHE A 322 -5.35 -26.32 -15.05
C PHE A 322 -6.26 -26.97 -14.02
N THR A 323 -6.98 -28.03 -14.39
CA THR A 323 -7.93 -28.70 -13.49
C THR A 323 -7.23 -29.23 -12.24
N ASN A 324 -6.04 -29.81 -12.39
CA ASN A 324 -5.24 -30.30 -11.28
C ASN A 324 -4.78 -29.16 -10.36
N VAL A 325 -4.15 -28.12 -10.91
CA VAL A 325 -3.64 -26.98 -10.12
C VAL A 325 -4.80 -26.22 -9.46
N TRP A 326 -5.91 -26.02 -10.17
CA TRP A 326 -7.13 -25.41 -9.64
C TRP A 326 -7.69 -26.20 -8.47
N GLY A 327 -7.85 -27.52 -8.63
CA GLY A 327 -8.35 -28.40 -7.57
C GLY A 327 -7.47 -28.37 -6.33
N GLN A 328 -6.15 -28.37 -6.49
CA GLN A 328 -5.22 -28.33 -5.36
C GLN A 328 -5.19 -26.96 -4.64
N THR A 329 -5.59 -25.89 -5.32
CA THR A 329 -5.41 -24.53 -4.81
C THR A 329 -6.71 -23.90 -4.33
N PHE A 330 -7.79 -24.03 -5.11
CA PHE A 330 -9.05 -23.35 -4.87
C PHE A 330 -10.19 -24.27 -4.38
N ALA A 331 -9.94 -25.57 -4.17
CA ALA A 331 -11.00 -26.48 -3.70
C ALA A 331 -11.62 -26.05 -2.36
N ARG A 332 -10.86 -25.41 -1.48
CA ARG A 332 -11.35 -24.95 -0.17
C ARG A 332 -12.39 -23.82 -0.24
N TYR A 333 -12.40 -23.03 -1.32
CA TYR A 333 -13.26 -21.84 -1.44
C TYR A 333 -14.55 -22.07 -2.25
N ARG A 334 -14.89 -23.31 -2.61
CA ARG A 334 -15.84 -23.57 -3.70
C ARG A 334 -17.26 -23.12 -3.42
N THR A 335 -17.73 -23.20 -2.17
CA THR A 335 -19.15 -22.97 -1.89
C THR A 335 -19.45 -21.59 -1.36
N LEU A 336 -18.56 -21.02 -0.52
CA LEU A 336 -18.82 -19.77 0.23
C LEU A 336 -20.28 -19.68 0.70
N ASP A 337 -20.73 -20.78 1.30
CA ASP A 337 -22.11 -21.07 1.72
C ASP A 337 -22.14 -21.49 3.19
N SER A 338 -21.19 -20.98 3.98
CA SER A 338 -21.05 -21.39 5.37
C SER A 338 -22.09 -20.74 6.24
N LEU A 339 -22.69 -21.53 7.12
CA LEU A 339 -23.59 -21.02 8.16
C LEU A 339 -22.85 -20.31 9.29
N VAL A 340 -21.53 -20.50 9.37
CA VAL A 340 -20.70 -19.95 10.42
C VAL A 340 -20.39 -18.50 10.09
N PRO A 341 -20.79 -17.53 10.95
CA PRO A 341 -20.53 -16.13 10.70
C PRO A 341 -19.06 -15.86 10.41
N LEU A 342 -18.80 -14.99 9.43
CA LEU A 342 -17.47 -14.61 8.93
C LEU A 342 -16.64 -15.72 8.28
N HIS A 343 -17.08 -16.97 8.25
CA HIS A 343 -16.28 -18.04 7.63
C HIS A 343 -16.03 -17.76 6.15
N ASP A 344 -17.06 -17.40 5.38
CA ASP A 344 -16.89 -17.04 3.98
C ASP A 344 -15.98 -15.80 3.82
N ILE A 345 -16.05 -14.85 4.75
CA ILE A 345 -15.16 -13.67 4.79
C ILE A 345 -13.69 -14.11 4.98
N TYR A 346 -13.43 -15.06 5.88
CA TYR A 346 -12.10 -15.63 6.06
C TYR A 346 -11.59 -16.32 4.79
N GLU A 347 -12.44 -17.09 4.12
CA GLU A 347 -12.10 -17.77 2.87
C GLU A 347 -11.76 -16.78 1.75
N ILE A 348 -12.52 -15.67 1.60
CA ILE A 348 -12.20 -14.67 0.56
C ILE A 348 -10.94 -13.84 0.87
N ILE A 349 -10.58 -13.69 2.15
CA ILE A 349 -9.30 -13.06 2.54
C ILE A 349 -8.13 -13.97 2.19
N ALA A 350 -8.33 -15.28 2.11
CA ALA A 350 -7.30 -16.25 1.73
C ALA A 350 -7.10 -16.37 0.20
N LEU A 351 -7.96 -15.77 -0.63
CA LEU A 351 -7.83 -15.83 -2.09
C LEU A 351 -6.49 -15.31 -2.65
N PRO A 352 -5.89 -14.22 -2.14
CA PRO A 352 -4.57 -13.75 -2.61
C PRO A 352 -3.45 -14.78 -2.35
N GLU A 353 -3.50 -15.48 -1.21
CA GLU A 353 -2.60 -16.61 -0.93
C GLU A 353 -2.85 -17.75 -1.92
N GLY A 354 -4.11 -18.13 -2.14
CA GLY A 354 -4.49 -19.13 -3.15
C GLY A 354 -3.98 -18.76 -4.55
N ARG A 355 -4.14 -17.50 -4.96
CA ARG A 355 -3.61 -16.99 -6.23
C ARG A 355 -2.10 -17.16 -6.34
N GLN A 356 -1.36 -16.90 -5.26
CA GLN A 356 0.10 -17.07 -5.24
C GLN A 356 0.50 -18.55 -5.36
N VAL A 357 -0.13 -19.43 -4.57
CA VAL A 357 0.07 -20.89 -4.65
C VAL A 357 -0.24 -21.40 -6.07
N PHE A 358 -1.29 -20.89 -6.71
CA PHE A 358 -1.62 -21.22 -8.10
C PHE A 358 -0.47 -20.84 -9.03
N ALA A 359 0.04 -19.61 -8.94
CA ALA A 359 1.14 -19.12 -9.77
C ALA A 359 2.42 -19.96 -9.60
N GLU A 360 2.77 -20.32 -8.38
CA GLU A 360 3.93 -21.16 -8.07
C GLU A 360 3.79 -22.56 -8.63
N ARG A 361 2.61 -23.17 -8.48
CA ARG A 361 2.33 -24.50 -9.05
C ARG A 361 2.40 -24.47 -10.57
N CYS A 362 1.86 -23.44 -11.23
CA CYS A 362 1.99 -23.25 -12.68
C CYS A 362 3.46 -23.22 -13.11
N LYS A 363 4.31 -22.47 -12.41
CA LYS A 363 5.76 -22.41 -12.68
C LYS A 363 6.43 -23.77 -12.45
N SER A 364 6.14 -24.44 -11.32
CA SER A 364 6.77 -25.72 -10.95
C SER A 364 6.45 -26.85 -11.92
N LEU A 365 5.26 -26.83 -12.53
CA LEU A 365 4.83 -27.81 -13.51
C LEU A 365 5.25 -27.44 -14.94
N GLY A 366 5.98 -26.33 -15.12
CA GLY A 366 6.36 -25.82 -16.44
C GLY A 366 5.14 -25.54 -17.31
N TRP A 367 4.04 -25.01 -16.74
CA TRP A 367 2.85 -24.66 -17.50
C TRP A 367 3.06 -23.35 -18.29
N ASP A 368 4.00 -23.40 -19.23
CA ASP A 368 4.36 -22.31 -20.13
C ASP A 368 4.17 -22.77 -21.57
N CYS A 369 2.91 -22.90 -21.98
CA CYS A 369 2.59 -23.18 -23.37
C CYS A 369 2.71 -21.90 -24.20
N GLU A 370 2.98 -22.02 -25.51
CA GLU A 370 3.09 -20.89 -26.45
C GLU A 370 1.96 -19.84 -26.36
N SER A 371 0.75 -20.26 -25.97
CA SER A 371 -0.41 -19.39 -25.83
C SER A 371 -0.49 -18.62 -24.50
N GLN A 372 0.55 -18.71 -23.65
CA GLN A 372 0.66 -18.07 -22.34
C GLN A 372 -0.54 -18.37 -21.41
N CYS A 373 -1.05 -19.61 -21.44
CA CYS A 373 -2.29 -19.94 -20.74
C CYS A 373 -2.22 -19.67 -19.23
N ALA A 374 -1.12 -20.03 -18.56
CA ALA A 374 -0.97 -19.76 -17.13
C ALA A 374 -1.06 -18.25 -16.79
N GLN A 375 -0.42 -17.40 -17.60
CA GLN A 375 -0.43 -15.94 -17.39
C GLN A 375 -1.83 -15.35 -17.60
N LYS A 376 -2.51 -15.76 -18.67
CA LYS A 376 -3.88 -15.30 -18.95
C LYS A 376 -4.87 -15.81 -17.90
N THR A 377 -4.72 -17.05 -17.42
CA THR A 377 -5.53 -17.59 -16.32
C THR A 377 -5.29 -16.83 -15.02
N LEU A 378 -4.03 -16.51 -14.69
CA LEU A 378 -3.71 -15.66 -13.53
C LEU A 378 -4.35 -14.27 -13.66
N ALA A 379 -4.31 -13.65 -14.83
CA ALA A 379 -4.98 -12.37 -15.06
C ALA A 379 -6.51 -12.47 -14.88
N ALA A 380 -7.14 -13.57 -15.30
CA ALA A 380 -8.57 -13.81 -15.08
C ALA A 380 -8.92 -14.01 -13.60
N ILE A 381 -8.07 -14.73 -12.85
CA ILE A 381 -8.18 -14.88 -11.39
C ILE A 381 -8.06 -13.50 -10.73
N ASP A 382 -7.03 -12.73 -11.09
CA ASP A 382 -6.78 -11.40 -10.52
C ASP A 382 -7.96 -10.45 -10.73
N ASN A 383 -8.52 -10.41 -11.94
CA ASN A 383 -9.71 -9.61 -12.25
C ASN A 383 -10.93 -10.06 -11.44
N SER A 384 -11.08 -11.36 -11.24
CA SER A 384 -12.21 -11.92 -10.46
C SER A 384 -12.10 -11.58 -8.97
N ILE A 385 -10.90 -11.67 -8.40
CA ILE A 385 -10.59 -11.22 -7.03
C ILE A 385 -10.80 -9.71 -6.90
N GLU A 386 -10.33 -8.92 -7.87
CA GLU A 386 -10.49 -7.47 -7.85
C GLU A 386 -11.98 -7.06 -7.89
N ARG A 387 -12.79 -7.68 -8.75
CA ARG A 387 -14.24 -7.44 -8.81
C ARG A 387 -14.94 -7.77 -7.51
N LEU A 388 -14.56 -8.87 -6.86
CA LEU A 388 -15.08 -9.25 -5.55
C LEU A 388 -14.78 -8.17 -4.50
N TYR A 389 -13.53 -7.68 -4.44
CA TYR A 389 -13.19 -6.64 -3.47
C TYR A 389 -13.78 -5.27 -3.82
N LEU A 390 -13.92 -4.93 -5.09
CA LEU A 390 -14.69 -3.74 -5.51
C LEU A 390 -16.15 -3.83 -5.04
N TRP A 391 -16.75 -5.02 -5.08
CA TRP A 391 -18.10 -5.23 -4.56
C TRP A 391 -18.15 -5.04 -3.03
N LEU A 392 -17.17 -5.54 -2.28
CA LEU A 392 -17.07 -5.32 -0.84
C LEU A 392 -16.91 -3.84 -0.47
N ALA A 393 -16.11 -3.08 -1.22
CA ALA A 393 -15.99 -1.64 -1.03
C ALA A 393 -17.32 -0.90 -1.24
N LYS A 394 -18.10 -1.32 -2.24
CA LYS A 394 -19.46 -0.79 -2.47
C LYS A 394 -20.42 -1.16 -1.33
N ARG A 395 -20.30 -2.36 -0.77
CA ARG A 395 -21.07 -2.79 0.41
C ARG A 395 -20.73 -1.96 1.65
N HIS A 396 -19.45 -1.73 1.91
CA HIS A 396 -19.02 -0.82 2.98
C HIS A 396 -19.63 0.58 2.83
N LYS A 397 -19.59 1.15 1.61
CA LYS A 397 -20.25 2.43 1.34
C LYS A 397 -21.76 2.39 1.61
N TYR A 398 -22.44 1.33 1.19
CA TYR A 398 -23.86 1.13 1.45
C TYR A 398 -24.18 1.09 2.97
N TYR A 399 -23.42 0.33 3.76
CA TYR A 399 -23.62 0.30 5.21
C TYR A 399 -23.30 1.64 5.87
N THR A 400 -22.30 2.37 5.37
CA THR A 400 -21.98 3.72 5.85
C THR A 400 -23.15 4.66 5.65
N THR A 401 -23.72 4.70 4.45
CA THR A 401 -24.93 5.48 4.14
C THR A 401 -26.10 5.06 5.02
N TYR A 402 -26.36 3.75 5.13
CA TYR A 402 -27.46 3.22 5.96
C TYR A 402 -27.32 3.63 7.43
N VAL A 403 -26.13 3.51 8.02
CA VAL A 403 -25.88 3.84 9.42
C VAL A 403 -25.94 5.34 9.70
N LEU A 404 -25.48 6.17 8.75
CA LEU A 404 -25.44 7.63 8.94
C LEU A 404 -26.78 8.31 8.63
N GLU A 405 -27.55 7.79 7.68
CA GLU A 405 -28.78 8.43 7.20
C GLU A 405 -30.05 7.91 7.88
N THR A 406 -30.01 6.73 8.52
CA THR A 406 -31.18 6.25 9.28
C THR A 406 -31.36 7.15 10.51
N PRO A 407 -32.45 7.94 10.60
CA PRO A 407 -32.67 8.81 11.74
C PRO A 407 -32.64 7.97 13.01
N ARG A 408 -31.78 8.34 13.98
CA ARG A 408 -31.85 7.73 15.30
C ARG A 408 -33.23 8.06 15.84
N ALA A 409 -34.13 7.09 15.81
CA ALA A 409 -35.39 7.18 16.54
C ALA A 409 -34.98 7.45 17.99
N ASN A 410 -35.19 8.69 18.45
CA ASN A 410 -34.91 9.05 19.83
C ASN A 410 -35.81 8.14 20.70
N PRO A 411 -35.22 7.29 21.56
CA PRO A 411 -35.99 6.45 22.45
C PRO A 411 -36.80 7.26 23.45
#